data_AF-A0A1C5E975-F1
#
_entry.id   AF-A0A1C5E975-F1
#
_cell.length_a   1.000
_cell.length_b   1.000
_cell.length_c   1.000
_cell.angle_alpha   90.00
_cell.angle_beta   90.00
_cell.angle_gamma   90.00
#
_symmetry.space_group_name_H-M   'P 1'
#
loop_
_entity.id
_entity.type
_entity.pdbx_description
1 polymer ?
#
loop_
_entity_poly.entity_id
_entity_poly.type
_entity_poly.pdbx_seq_one_letter_code
_entity_poly.pdbx_strand_id
1 'polypeptide(L)'
;MSARDELYALAGWGDDRTANAKIDAYHDEVTRGNADWLEGIGQDHAASMLRYSLDLADEMDTVEKASAPAPTATPQPDFFQPGHGYTHRDGSDFLTVAVTNHPITGERLAMGWRSEHRDWHRPAVVGINQWNHEYDGVAPPAPEPLTDRQQRLLAEIQRRPRELRSSSPVAALYREWGVHTSLREARHDLYALAQHGYLTASVDVTGRRYDLNTRKDGAR
;
A
#
# COMPACT_ATOMS: atom_id res chain seq x y z
N MET A 1 -33.18 22.57 3.48
CA MET A 1 -31.88 22.78 2.82
C MET A 1 -30.98 21.70 3.37
N SER A 2 -30.42 20.83 2.52
CA SER A 2 -29.63 19.67 2.98
C SER A 2 -28.24 20.09 3.44
N ALA A 3 -27.54 19.29 4.26
CA ALA A 3 -26.16 19.57 4.63
C ALA A 3 -25.25 19.57 3.38
N ARG A 4 -25.61 18.75 2.38
CA ARG A 4 -25.02 18.80 1.03
C ARG A 4 -25.11 20.20 0.40
N ASP A 5 -26.31 20.77 0.35
CA ASP A 5 -26.54 22.09 -0.28
C ASP A 5 -25.73 23.19 0.44
N GLU A 6 -25.62 23.09 1.76
CA GLU A 6 -24.84 24.02 2.58
C GLU A 6 -23.33 23.90 2.39
N LEU A 7 -22.83 22.68 2.16
CA LEU A 7 -21.41 22.43 1.92
C LEU A 7 -20.97 22.95 0.55
N TYR A 8 -21.81 22.79 -0.47
CA TYR A 8 -21.56 23.37 -1.81
C TYR A 8 -21.64 24.90 -1.82
N ALA A 9 -22.48 25.51 -0.97
CA ALA A 9 -22.55 26.96 -0.83
C ALA A 9 -21.29 27.59 -0.18
N LEU A 10 -20.46 26.78 0.49
CA LEU A 10 -19.30 27.23 1.28
C LEU A 10 -17.94 27.05 0.59
N ALA A 11 -17.92 26.54 -0.64
CA ALA A 11 -16.69 26.35 -1.42
C ALA A 11 -15.90 27.66 -1.72
N GLY A 12 -16.36 28.81 -1.20
CA GLY A 12 -15.58 30.03 -1.13
C GLY A 12 -15.76 30.79 0.19
N TRP A 13 -14.83 30.56 1.14
CA TRP A 13 -14.49 31.45 2.28
C TRP A 13 -15.17 31.20 3.65
N GLY A 14 -15.17 29.96 4.16
CA GLY A 14 -15.49 29.67 5.57
C GLY A 14 -14.24 29.42 6.44
N ASP A 15 -14.33 29.69 7.74
CA ASP A 15 -13.38 29.23 8.78
C ASP A 15 -13.37 27.68 8.81
N ASP A 16 -12.18 27.08 8.90
CA ASP A 16 -11.94 25.62 8.86
C ASP A 16 -12.83 24.85 9.84
N ARG A 17 -13.15 25.43 11.00
CA ARG A 17 -14.07 24.81 11.98
C ARG A 17 -15.50 24.70 11.47
N THR A 18 -15.97 25.72 10.75
CA THR A 18 -17.34 25.72 10.19
C THR A 18 -17.42 24.80 8.97
N ALA A 19 -16.32 24.67 8.21
CA ALA A 19 -16.23 23.69 7.13
C ALA A 19 -16.27 22.26 7.67
N ASN A 20 -15.48 21.95 8.70
CA ASN A 20 -15.44 20.61 9.30
C ASN A 20 -16.79 20.18 9.89
N ALA A 21 -17.43 21.04 10.70
CA ALA A 21 -18.75 20.73 11.27
C ALA A 21 -19.82 20.44 10.20
N LYS A 22 -19.71 21.05 9.01
CA LYS A 22 -20.62 20.80 7.89
C LYS A 22 -20.26 19.54 7.11
N ILE A 23 -18.97 19.19 7.03
CA ILE A 23 -18.52 17.89 6.49
C ILE A 23 -19.05 16.76 7.36
N ASP A 24 -18.97 16.89 8.68
CA ASP A 24 -19.48 15.89 9.63
C ASP A 24 -21.01 15.76 9.49
N ALA A 25 -21.74 16.88 9.48
CA ALA A 25 -23.19 16.87 9.25
C ALA A 25 -23.59 16.23 7.91
N TYR A 26 -22.81 16.46 6.85
CA TYR A 26 -23.03 15.82 5.55
C TYR A 26 -22.72 14.32 5.59
N HIS A 27 -21.65 13.92 6.25
CA HIS A 27 -21.29 12.53 6.45
C HIS A 27 -22.41 11.77 7.17
N ASP A 28 -22.98 12.36 8.23
CA ASP A 28 -24.10 11.75 8.94
C ASP A 28 -25.36 11.66 8.08
N GLU A 29 -25.66 12.69 7.30
CA GLU A 29 -26.80 12.69 6.37
C GLU A 29 -26.69 11.52 5.38
N VAL A 30 -25.52 11.34 4.76
CA VAL A 30 -25.26 10.25 3.81
C VAL A 30 -25.33 8.89 4.51
N THR A 31 -24.78 8.78 5.72
CA THR A 31 -24.77 7.52 6.47
C THR A 31 -26.18 7.10 6.87
N ARG A 32 -27.02 8.03 7.34
CA ARG A 32 -28.45 7.77 7.63
C ARG A 32 -29.21 7.38 6.36
N GLY A 33 -29.02 8.10 5.25
CA GLY A 33 -29.65 7.77 3.97
C GLY A 33 -29.27 6.38 3.45
N ASN A 34 -28.01 5.96 3.64
CA ASN A 34 -27.55 4.62 3.29
C ASN A 34 -28.18 3.54 4.19
N ALA A 35 -28.31 3.81 5.50
CA ALA A 35 -28.98 2.90 6.42
C ALA A 35 -30.46 2.70 6.04
N ASP A 36 -31.18 3.78 5.71
CA ASP A 36 -32.58 3.73 5.29
C ASP A 36 -32.75 2.97 3.96
N TRP A 37 -31.83 3.18 3.00
CA TRP A 37 -31.82 2.42 1.75
C TRP A 37 -31.58 0.92 1.98
N LEU A 38 -30.63 0.57 2.86
CA LEU A 38 -30.33 -0.82 3.20
C LEU A 38 -31.51 -1.53 3.86
N GLU A 39 -32.22 -0.85 4.75
CA GLU A 39 -33.46 -1.36 5.36
C GLU A 39 -34.55 -1.58 4.28
N GLY A 40 -34.69 -0.65 3.34
CA GLY A 40 -35.63 -0.77 2.23
C GLY A 40 -35.41 -1.98 1.31
N ILE A 41 -34.19 -2.53 1.26
CA ILE A 41 -33.86 -3.76 0.50
C ILE A 41 -33.72 -5.01 1.39
N GLY A 42 -34.09 -4.93 2.67
CA GLY A 42 -34.07 -6.04 3.62
C GLY A 42 -32.68 -6.40 4.18
N GLN A 43 -31.73 -5.47 4.18
CA GLN A 43 -30.40 -5.61 4.79
C GLN A 43 -30.35 -5.03 6.21
N ASP A 44 -31.30 -5.42 7.06
CA ASP A 44 -31.56 -4.82 8.38
C ASP A 44 -30.34 -4.81 9.31
N HIS A 45 -29.52 -5.88 9.27
CA HIS A 45 -28.32 -5.96 10.08
C HIS A 45 -27.26 -4.92 9.67
N ALA A 46 -27.05 -4.73 8.36
CA ALA A 46 -26.10 -3.73 7.86
C ALA A 46 -26.58 -2.31 8.15
N ALA A 47 -27.90 -2.05 8.00
CA ALA A 47 -28.51 -0.78 8.38
C ALA A 47 -28.32 -0.48 9.88
N SER A 48 -28.51 -1.48 10.74
CA SER A 48 -28.29 -1.38 12.19
C SER A 48 -26.83 -1.06 12.53
N MET A 49 -25.87 -1.71 11.88
CA MET A 49 -24.44 -1.43 12.10
C MET A 49 -24.05 0.00 11.69
N LEU A 50 -24.62 0.53 10.61
CA LEU A 50 -24.36 1.93 10.20
C LEU A 50 -24.95 2.93 11.20
N ARG A 51 -26.17 2.69 11.70
CA ARG A 51 -26.77 3.54 12.74
C ARG A 51 -25.96 3.48 14.03
N TYR A 52 -25.55 2.29 14.45
CA TYR A 52 -24.67 2.11 15.60
C TYR A 52 -23.34 2.86 15.45
N SER A 53 -22.77 2.92 14.24
CA SER A 53 -21.53 3.67 14.01
C SER A 53 -21.70 5.19 14.18
N LEU A 54 -22.90 5.74 13.90
CA LEU A 54 -23.21 7.14 14.15
C LEU A 54 -23.33 7.42 15.66
N ASP A 55 -24.06 6.57 16.38
CA ASP A 55 -24.20 6.69 17.84
C ASP A 55 -22.83 6.59 18.54
N LEU A 56 -21.96 5.69 18.06
CA LEU A 56 -20.61 5.54 18.58
C LEU A 56 -19.73 6.76 18.30
N ALA A 57 -19.89 7.41 17.14
CA ALA A 57 -19.16 8.63 16.81
C ALA A 57 -19.54 9.79 17.75
N ASP A 58 -20.85 9.96 18.02
CA ASP A 58 -21.36 10.95 18.97
C ASP A 58 -20.85 10.67 20.41
N GLU A 59 -20.85 9.40 20.83
CA GLU A 59 -20.29 9.00 22.12
C GLU A 59 -18.78 9.29 22.19
N MET A 60 -18.02 9.00 21.13
CA MET A 60 -16.57 9.23 21.10
C MET A 60 -16.20 10.72 21.10
N ASP A 61 -16.94 11.59 20.39
CA ASP A 61 -16.70 13.05 20.42
C ASP A 61 -16.90 13.62 21.84
N THR A 62 -17.86 13.07 22.59
CA THR A 62 -18.08 13.49 24.00
C THR A 62 -16.95 13.06 24.93
N VAL A 63 -16.28 11.93 24.67
CA VAL A 63 -15.12 11.43 25.44
C VAL A 63 -13.84 12.16 25.06
N GLU A 64 -13.66 12.49 23.77
CA GLU A 64 -12.48 13.20 23.27
C GLU A 64 -12.40 14.62 23.81
N LYS A 65 -13.55 15.30 23.98
CA LYS A 65 -13.63 16.63 24.60
C LYS A 65 -13.18 16.68 26.07
N ALA A 66 -13.08 15.54 26.74
CA ALA A 66 -12.62 15.41 28.13
C ALA A 66 -11.11 15.09 28.26
N SER A 67 -10.41 14.77 27.15
CA SER A 67 -8.99 14.44 27.18
C SER A 67 -8.11 15.63 26.80
N ALA A 68 -7.20 16.01 27.69
CA ALA A 68 -6.13 16.95 27.40
C ALA A 68 -5.23 16.40 26.28
N PRO A 69 -4.63 17.25 25.43
CA PRO A 69 -3.82 16.81 24.29
C PRO A 69 -2.66 15.95 24.76
N ALA A 70 -2.57 14.74 24.21
CA ALA A 70 -1.46 13.82 24.45
C ALA A 70 -0.14 14.44 23.94
N PRO A 71 0.99 14.23 24.64
CA PRO A 71 2.28 14.76 24.23
C PRO A 71 2.67 14.19 22.85
N THR A 72 3.21 15.07 22.02
CA THR A 72 3.70 14.80 20.67
C THR A 72 4.71 13.66 20.72
N ALA A 73 4.30 12.46 20.30
CA ALA A 73 5.16 11.29 20.29
C ALA A 73 6.32 11.51 19.29
N THR A 74 7.53 11.24 19.76
CA THR A 74 8.78 11.24 19.00
C THR A 74 8.61 10.53 17.65
N PRO A 75 9.20 11.02 16.54
CA PRO A 75 9.07 10.38 15.23
C PRO A 75 9.60 8.95 15.31
N GLN A 76 8.69 7.97 15.27
CA GLN A 76 9.06 6.56 15.12
C GLN A 76 9.66 6.38 13.72
N PRO A 77 10.77 5.62 13.59
CA PRO A 77 11.37 5.36 12.29
C PRO A 77 10.38 4.57 11.41
N ASP A 78 9.82 5.31 10.45
CA ASP A 78 9.30 4.94 9.14
C ASP A 78 8.16 3.90 9.07
N PHE A 79 7.01 4.24 9.65
CA PHE A 79 5.70 3.74 9.19
C PHE A 79 5.52 3.99 7.68
N PHE A 80 5.00 3.00 6.95
CA PHE A 80 4.66 2.96 5.50
C PHE A 80 5.04 4.18 4.66
N GLN A 81 5.88 3.99 3.63
CA GLN A 81 6.29 5.04 2.70
C GLN A 81 5.40 5.01 1.45
N PRO A 82 4.78 6.15 1.06
CA PRO A 82 4.10 6.27 -0.22
C PRO A 82 4.97 5.82 -1.39
N GLY A 83 4.39 5.03 -2.30
CA GLY A 83 5.08 4.41 -3.44
C GLY A 83 5.82 3.11 -3.14
N HIS A 84 5.86 2.66 -1.87
CA HIS A 84 6.56 1.44 -1.48
C HIS A 84 5.62 0.23 -1.34
N GLY A 85 6.10 -0.93 -1.78
CA GLY A 85 5.40 -2.21 -1.68
C GLY A 85 5.89 -3.01 -0.47
N TYR A 86 4.96 -3.54 0.31
CA TYR A 86 5.22 -4.28 1.54
C TYR A 86 4.59 -5.66 1.45
N THR A 87 5.35 -6.70 1.75
CA THR A 87 4.81 -8.07 1.74
C THR A 87 4.25 -8.40 3.12
N HIS A 88 2.96 -8.72 3.14
CA HIS A 88 2.25 -9.22 4.31
C HIS A 88 2.66 -10.69 4.58
N ARG A 89 2.59 -11.14 5.83
CA ARG A 89 3.02 -12.50 6.24
C ARG A 89 2.31 -13.65 5.53
N ASP A 90 1.09 -13.41 5.05
CA ASP A 90 0.32 -14.37 4.24
C ASP A 90 0.78 -14.45 2.77
N GLY A 91 1.79 -13.67 2.38
CA GLY A 91 2.34 -13.61 1.03
C GLY A 91 1.60 -12.66 0.08
N SER A 92 0.60 -11.91 0.55
CA SER A 92 0.02 -10.78 -0.21
C SER A 92 0.94 -9.57 -0.16
N ASP A 93 0.89 -8.71 -1.18
CA ASP A 93 1.62 -7.45 -1.19
C ASP A 93 0.68 -6.27 -0.92
N PHE A 94 1.20 -5.19 -0.34
CA PHE A 94 0.51 -3.94 -0.13
C PHE A 94 1.35 -2.79 -0.68
N LEU A 95 0.86 -2.11 -1.72
CA LEU A 95 1.48 -0.92 -2.28
C LEU A 95 0.89 0.32 -1.60
N THR A 96 1.68 0.99 -0.78
CA THR A 96 1.25 2.24 -0.14
C THR A 96 1.16 3.34 -1.18
N VAL A 97 0.06 4.06 -1.22
CA VAL A 97 -0.17 5.22 -2.09
C VAL A 97 -0.09 6.52 -1.29
N ALA A 98 -0.64 6.54 -0.09
CA ALA A 98 -0.67 7.71 0.77
C ALA A 98 -0.64 7.31 2.24
N VAL A 99 -0.20 8.23 3.09
CA VAL A 99 -0.31 8.10 4.55
C VAL A 99 -1.09 9.31 5.06
N THR A 100 -2.06 9.06 5.92
CA THR A 100 -2.87 10.08 6.58
C THR A 100 -2.94 9.82 8.08
N ASN A 101 -3.55 10.72 8.84
CA ASN A 101 -3.93 10.48 10.23
C ASN A 101 -5.45 10.25 10.30
N HIS A 102 -5.87 9.31 11.13
CA HIS A 102 -7.28 9.12 11.46
C HIS A 102 -7.80 10.41 12.13
N PRO A 103 -8.93 10.99 11.68
CA PRO A 103 -9.37 12.31 12.13
C PRO A 103 -9.71 12.36 13.63
N ILE A 104 -10.23 11.25 14.18
CA ILE A 104 -10.61 11.11 15.59
C ILE A 104 -9.41 10.63 16.43
N THR A 105 -8.88 9.43 16.17
CA THR A 105 -7.85 8.83 17.03
C THR A 105 -6.44 9.40 16.85
N GLY A 106 -6.19 10.18 15.80
CA GLY A 106 -4.85 10.65 15.43
C GLY A 106 -3.90 9.54 14.96
N GLU A 107 -4.36 8.29 14.84
CA GLU A 107 -3.53 7.16 14.40
C GLU A 107 -3.05 7.35 12.95
N ARG A 108 -1.79 7.05 12.66
CA ARG A 108 -1.29 7.03 11.28
C ARG A 108 -1.89 5.85 10.52
N LEU A 109 -2.48 6.13 9.36
CA LEU A 109 -3.09 5.17 8.45
C LEU A 109 -2.38 5.19 7.10
N ALA A 110 -2.01 4.03 6.59
CA ALA A 110 -1.48 3.86 5.24
C ALA A 110 -2.61 3.41 4.31
N MET A 111 -2.85 4.16 3.24
CA MET A 111 -3.82 3.84 2.20
C MET A 111 -3.08 3.33 0.97
N GLY A 112 -3.57 2.25 0.38
CA GLY A 112 -2.88 1.60 -0.72
C GLY A 112 -3.71 0.54 -1.42
N TRP A 113 -3.02 -0.28 -2.21
CA TRP A 113 -3.61 -1.43 -2.88
C TRP A 113 -3.06 -2.70 -2.27
N ARG A 114 -3.91 -3.70 -2.01
CA ARG A 114 -3.47 -5.05 -1.64
C ARG A 114 -3.57 -5.97 -2.84
N SER A 115 -2.54 -6.76 -3.07
CA SER A 115 -2.54 -7.81 -4.08
C SER A 115 -3.14 -9.06 -3.48
N GLU A 116 -4.13 -9.63 -4.16
CA GLU A 116 -4.62 -10.97 -3.86
C GLU A 116 -4.38 -11.80 -5.10
N HIS A 117 -3.74 -12.95 -4.93
CA HIS A 117 -3.55 -13.91 -6.02
C HIS A 117 -2.94 -13.31 -7.32
N ARG A 118 -1.95 -12.41 -7.17
CA ARG A 118 -1.08 -11.82 -8.22
C ARG A 118 -1.58 -10.58 -8.96
N ASP A 119 -2.77 -10.11 -8.63
CA ASP A 119 -3.32 -8.89 -9.21
C ASP A 119 -3.71 -7.92 -8.08
N TRP A 120 -3.53 -6.62 -8.33
CA TRP A 120 -3.91 -5.56 -7.38
C TRP A 120 -5.41 -5.38 -7.42
N HIS A 121 -6.11 -5.92 -6.42
CA HIS A 121 -7.55 -6.12 -6.55
C HIS A 121 -8.39 -5.25 -5.64
N ARG A 122 -7.83 -4.77 -4.52
CA ARG A 122 -8.63 -3.99 -3.58
C ARG A 122 -7.87 -2.84 -2.94
N PRO A 123 -8.50 -1.66 -2.82
CA PRO A 123 -8.00 -0.64 -1.93
C PRO A 123 -8.00 -1.19 -0.50
N ALA A 124 -6.95 -0.88 0.26
CA ALA A 124 -6.81 -1.29 1.63
C ALA A 124 -6.26 -0.13 2.46
N VAL A 125 -6.67 -0.09 3.73
CA VAL A 125 -6.16 0.85 4.74
C VAL A 125 -5.50 0.01 5.82
N VAL A 126 -4.26 0.35 6.17
CA VAL A 126 -3.46 -0.37 7.18
C VAL A 126 -3.09 0.62 8.28
N GLY A 127 -3.53 0.34 9.50
CA GLY A 127 -3.16 1.11 10.69
C GLY A 127 -1.80 0.72 11.26
N ILE A 128 -1.32 1.45 12.27
CA ILE A 128 -0.02 1.17 12.92
C ILE A 128 -0.01 -0.17 13.64
N ASN A 129 -1.16 -0.59 14.16
CA ASN A 129 -1.31 -1.88 14.81
C ASN A 129 -1.21 -3.03 13.80
N GLN A 130 -1.86 -2.91 12.64
CA GLN A 130 -1.72 -3.91 11.58
C GLN A 130 -0.30 -3.92 10.98
N TRP A 131 0.32 -2.75 10.80
CA TRP A 131 1.73 -2.65 10.38
C TRP A 131 2.65 -3.48 11.26
N ASN A 132 2.53 -3.36 12.58
CA ASN A 132 3.43 -4.05 13.52
C ASN A 132 3.14 -5.56 13.64
N HIS A 133 1.92 -6.01 13.34
CA HIS A 133 1.48 -7.39 13.56
C HIS A 133 1.42 -8.25 12.30
N GLU A 134 1.05 -7.65 11.16
CA GLU A 134 0.71 -8.35 9.93
C GLU A 134 1.77 -8.16 8.84
N TYR A 135 2.49 -7.05 8.91
CA TYR A 135 3.63 -6.76 8.09
C TYR A 135 4.86 -6.96 8.96
N ASP A 136 5.94 -7.50 8.40
CA ASP A 136 7.18 -7.56 9.15
C ASP A 136 7.68 -6.12 9.28
N GLY A 137 7.31 -5.45 10.39
CA GLY A 137 7.73 -4.10 10.79
C GLY A 137 9.24 -3.96 11.05
N VAL A 138 10.02 -4.81 10.40
CA VAL A 138 11.44 -4.80 10.26
C VAL A 138 11.71 -4.00 8.99
N ALA A 139 12.74 -3.15 8.97
CA ALA A 139 13.32 -2.72 7.71
C ALA A 139 13.40 -3.95 6.79
N PRO A 140 13.03 -3.85 5.49
CA PRO A 140 12.98 -5.02 4.61
C PRO A 140 14.23 -5.84 4.86
N PRO A 141 14.10 -7.16 5.16
CA PRO A 141 15.22 -7.96 5.63
C PRO A 141 16.40 -7.68 4.70
N ALA A 142 17.55 -7.36 5.29
CA ALA A 142 18.75 -7.05 4.50
C ALA A 142 18.84 -8.12 3.41
N PRO A 143 18.87 -7.71 2.13
CA PRO A 143 18.58 -8.64 1.05
C PRO A 143 19.59 -9.78 1.13
N GLU A 144 19.08 -11.01 1.16
CA GLU A 144 19.90 -12.20 1.40
C GLU A 144 21.11 -12.20 0.47
N PRO A 145 22.31 -12.60 0.92
CA PRO A 145 23.47 -12.61 0.04
C PRO A 145 23.16 -13.39 -1.25
N LEU A 146 23.56 -12.84 -2.40
CA LEU A 146 23.30 -13.46 -3.69
C LEU A 146 23.84 -14.89 -3.70
N THR A 147 22.98 -15.84 -4.09
CA THR A 147 23.39 -17.23 -4.33
C THR A 147 24.42 -17.30 -5.47
N ASP A 148 25.24 -18.35 -5.50
CA ASP A 148 26.21 -18.57 -6.60
C ASP A 148 25.56 -18.53 -7.98
N ARG A 149 24.32 -19.04 -8.08
CA ARG A 149 23.52 -19.00 -9.32
C ARG A 149 23.19 -17.56 -9.72
N GLN A 150 22.76 -16.73 -8.77
CA GLN A 150 22.42 -15.33 -9.02
C GLN A 150 23.68 -14.48 -9.32
N GLN A 151 24.81 -14.76 -8.65
CA GLN A 151 26.09 -14.13 -8.96
C GLN A 151 26.54 -14.47 -10.40
N ARG A 152 26.43 -15.75 -10.80
CA ARG A 152 26.71 -16.18 -12.16
C ARG A 152 25.76 -15.54 -13.18
N LEU A 153 24.48 -15.41 -12.85
CA LEU A 153 23.50 -14.71 -13.68
C LEU A 153 23.86 -13.24 -13.86
N LEU A 154 24.21 -12.55 -12.78
CA LEU A 154 24.62 -11.15 -12.82
C LEU A 154 25.84 -10.95 -13.74
N ALA A 155 26.84 -11.82 -13.65
CA ALA A 155 28.02 -11.77 -14.51
C ALA A 155 27.67 -11.93 -16.00
N GLU A 156 26.70 -12.80 -16.33
CA GLU A 156 26.23 -12.93 -17.71
C GLU A 156 25.39 -11.74 -18.18
N ILE A 157 24.55 -11.16 -17.31
CA ILE A 157 23.80 -9.93 -17.64
C ILE A 157 24.78 -8.78 -17.91
N GLN A 158 25.87 -8.67 -17.15
CA GLN A 158 26.90 -7.66 -17.38
C GLN A 158 27.61 -7.85 -18.74
N ARG A 159 27.81 -9.10 -19.19
CA ARG A 159 28.39 -9.41 -20.51
C ARG A 159 27.41 -9.15 -21.66
N ARG A 160 26.12 -9.43 -21.45
CA ARG A 160 25.08 -9.41 -22.49
C ARG A 160 23.81 -8.65 -22.04
N PRO A 161 23.92 -7.35 -21.69
CA PRO A 161 22.86 -6.63 -20.99
C PRO A 161 21.58 -6.45 -21.81
N ARG A 162 21.65 -6.54 -23.14
CA ARG A 162 20.48 -6.42 -24.03
C ARG A 162 19.72 -7.73 -24.23
N GLU A 163 20.39 -8.86 -24.08
CA GLU A 163 19.82 -10.18 -24.38
C GLU A 163 19.08 -10.76 -23.16
N LEU A 164 19.56 -10.49 -21.95
CA LEU A 164 19.07 -11.11 -20.71
C LEU A 164 18.14 -10.18 -19.90
N ARG A 165 17.28 -9.41 -20.60
CA ARG A 165 16.37 -8.42 -19.98
C ARG A 165 15.06 -9.01 -19.48
N SER A 166 14.78 -10.30 -19.72
CA SER A 166 13.50 -10.91 -19.32
C SER A 166 13.68 -12.37 -18.91
N SER A 167 12.65 -12.95 -18.29
CA SER A 167 12.74 -14.29 -17.70
C SER A 167 12.91 -15.42 -18.73
N SER A 168 12.48 -15.22 -19.98
CA SER A 168 12.55 -16.26 -21.02
C SER A 168 13.99 -16.51 -21.51
N PRO A 169 14.76 -15.47 -21.93
CA PRO A 169 16.19 -15.60 -22.20
C PRO A 169 17.00 -16.16 -21.02
N VAL A 170 16.67 -15.73 -19.79
CA VAL A 170 17.34 -16.25 -18.58
C VAL A 170 17.06 -17.74 -18.36
N ALA A 171 15.82 -18.19 -18.55
CA ALA A 171 15.50 -19.61 -18.47
C ALA A 171 16.20 -20.43 -19.57
N ALA A 172 16.39 -19.86 -20.78
CA ALA A 172 17.18 -20.50 -21.82
C ALA A 172 18.66 -20.62 -21.42
N LEU A 173 19.25 -19.56 -20.87
CA LEU A 173 20.62 -19.56 -20.32
C LEU A 173 20.81 -20.62 -19.22
N TYR A 174 19.83 -20.77 -18.34
CA TYR A 174 19.88 -21.80 -17.30
C TYR A 174 19.90 -23.22 -17.86
N ARG A 175 19.17 -23.48 -18.95
CA ARG A 175 19.24 -24.77 -19.66
C ARG A 175 20.62 -25.01 -20.27
N GLU A 176 21.27 -23.97 -20.80
CA GLU A 176 22.66 -24.07 -21.30
C GLU A 176 23.65 -24.43 -20.18
N TRP A 177 23.37 -24.00 -18.95
CA TRP A 177 24.17 -24.39 -17.77
C TRP A 177 23.82 -25.77 -17.22
N GLY A 178 22.88 -26.50 -17.85
CA GLY A 178 22.37 -27.77 -17.35
C GLY A 178 21.43 -27.65 -16.15
N VAL A 179 21.01 -26.43 -15.77
CA VAL A 179 20.10 -26.20 -14.65
C VAL A 179 18.66 -26.16 -15.19
N HIS A 180 17.84 -27.10 -14.72
CA HIS A 180 16.43 -27.14 -15.09
C HIS A 180 15.67 -26.16 -14.21
N THR A 181 15.36 -25.00 -14.77
CA THR A 181 14.72 -23.90 -14.04
C THR A 181 13.48 -23.45 -14.80
N SER A 182 12.39 -23.29 -14.07
CA SER A 182 11.13 -22.78 -14.61
C SER A 182 11.25 -21.29 -14.94
N LEU A 183 10.37 -20.78 -15.83
CA LEU A 183 10.25 -19.33 -16.08
C LEU A 183 9.96 -18.54 -14.79
N ARG A 184 9.28 -19.17 -13.82
CA ARG A 184 8.96 -18.59 -12.51
C ARG A 184 10.22 -18.34 -11.69
N GLU A 185 11.11 -19.31 -11.63
CA GLU A 185 12.37 -19.20 -10.89
C GLU A 185 13.35 -18.24 -11.59
N ALA A 186 13.42 -18.25 -12.92
CA ALA A 186 14.20 -17.26 -13.68
C ALA A 186 13.72 -15.82 -13.40
N ARG A 187 12.40 -15.62 -13.32
CA ARG A 187 11.80 -14.34 -12.92
C ARG A 187 12.15 -13.98 -11.48
N HIS A 188 12.13 -14.96 -10.57
CA HIS A 188 12.48 -14.76 -9.17
C HIS A 188 13.94 -14.29 -9.01
N ASP A 189 14.88 -14.92 -9.74
CA ASP A 189 16.29 -14.51 -9.68
C ASP A 189 16.53 -13.10 -10.25
N LEU A 190 15.84 -12.73 -11.35
CA LEU A 190 15.88 -11.35 -11.86
C LEU A 190 15.30 -10.33 -10.87
N TYR A 191 14.22 -10.71 -10.19
CA TYR A 191 13.61 -9.87 -9.16
C TYR A 191 14.53 -9.69 -7.96
N ALA A 192 15.19 -10.77 -7.49
CA ALA A 192 16.18 -10.70 -6.43
C ALA A 192 17.32 -9.73 -6.82
N LEU A 193 17.90 -9.87 -8.02
CA LEU A 193 18.94 -8.95 -8.50
C LEU A 193 18.47 -7.47 -8.55
N ALA A 194 17.19 -7.23 -8.86
CA ALA A 194 16.61 -5.89 -8.81
C ALA A 194 16.42 -5.37 -7.37
N GLN A 195 15.98 -6.22 -6.43
CA GLN A 195 15.89 -5.87 -5.01
C GLN A 195 17.26 -5.53 -4.40
N HIS A 196 18.31 -6.22 -4.85
CA HIS A 196 19.68 -5.88 -4.52
C HIS A 196 20.18 -4.60 -5.22
N GLY A 197 19.42 -4.00 -6.11
CA GLY A 197 19.76 -2.77 -6.83
C GLY A 197 20.74 -2.96 -7.98
N TYR A 198 21.06 -4.20 -8.39
CA TYR A 198 21.89 -4.46 -9.58
C TYR A 198 21.11 -4.23 -10.88
N LEU A 199 19.79 -4.44 -10.84
CA LEU A 199 18.91 -4.24 -11.98
C LEU A 199 17.82 -3.20 -11.67
N THR A 200 17.35 -2.50 -12.70
CA THR A 200 16.16 -1.66 -12.67
C THR A 200 15.05 -2.35 -13.45
N ALA A 201 13.91 -2.58 -12.79
CA ALA A 201 12.73 -3.15 -13.46
C ALA A 201 11.95 -2.06 -14.20
N SER A 202 11.56 -2.35 -15.43
CA SER A 202 10.62 -1.56 -16.23
C SER A 202 9.50 -2.47 -16.73
N VAL A 203 8.34 -1.89 -17.03
CA VAL A 203 7.20 -2.63 -17.60
C VAL A 203 6.86 -2.00 -18.93
N ASP A 204 6.78 -2.81 -19.98
CA ASP A 204 6.30 -2.40 -21.30
C ASP A 204 5.22 -3.35 -21.83
N VAL A 205 4.76 -3.10 -23.06
CA VAL A 205 3.72 -3.89 -23.73
C VAL A 205 4.09 -5.38 -23.92
N THR A 206 5.37 -5.73 -23.83
CA THR A 206 5.88 -7.11 -23.93
C THR A 206 6.07 -7.78 -22.57
N GLY A 207 5.85 -7.05 -21.48
CA GLY A 207 5.95 -7.52 -20.11
C GLY A 207 7.05 -6.82 -19.30
N ARG A 208 7.43 -7.43 -18.17
CA ARG A 208 8.45 -6.87 -17.28
C ARG A 208 9.85 -7.11 -17.86
N ARG A 209 10.62 -6.03 -17.96
CA ARG A 209 12.02 -6.01 -18.39
C ARG A 209 12.93 -5.56 -17.25
N TYR A 210 14.18 -6.00 -17.30
CA TYR A 210 15.21 -5.67 -16.33
C TYR A 210 16.43 -5.11 -17.05
N ASP A 211 16.91 -3.97 -16.59
CA ASP A 211 18.08 -3.28 -17.12
C ASP A 211 19.18 -3.22 -16.07
N LEU A 212 20.44 -3.29 -16.50
CA LEU A 212 21.56 -3.11 -15.58
C LEU A 212 21.51 -1.69 -14.97
N ASN A 213 21.57 -1.59 -13.65
CA ASN A 213 21.61 -0.32 -12.96
C ASN A 213 23.03 0.24 -12.95
N THR A 214 23.38 1.02 -13.96
CA THR A 214 24.72 1.61 -14.13
C THR A 214 25.12 2.60 -13.03
N ARG A 215 24.17 3.07 -12.21
CA ARG A 215 24.45 4.01 -11.12
C ARG A 215 25.13 3.35 -9.92
N LYS A 216 24.93 2.04 -9.72
CA LYS A 216 25.47 1.32 -8.56
C LYS A 216 26.94 0.91 -8.73
N ASP A 217 27.37 0.65 -9.96
CA ASP A 217 28.72 0.12 -10.25
C ASP A 217 29.80 1.20 -10.41
N GLY A 218 29.50 2.48 -10.12
CA GLY A 218 30.51 3.54 -10.10
C GLY A 218 31.17 3.84 -11.44
N ALA A 219 30.65 3.31 -12.55
CA ALA A 219 31.15 3.57 -13.90
C ALA A 219 30.76 5.00 -14.34
N ARG A 220 31.68 5.94 -14.13
CA ARG A 220 31.80 7.16 -14.93
C ARG A 220 32.86 6.96 -15.99
#